data_AF-A0AA43G192-F1
#
_entry.id   AF-A0AA43G192-F1
#
_cell.length_a   1.000
_cell.length_b   1.000
_cell.length_c   1.000
_cell.angle_alpha   90.00
_cell.angle_beta   90.00
_cell.angle_gamma   90.00
#
_symmetry.space_group_name_H-M   'P 1'
#
loop_
_entity.id
_entity.type
_entity.pdbx_description
1 polymer ?
#
loop_
_entity_poly.entity_id
_entity_poly.type
_entity_poly.pdbx_seq_one_letter_code
_entity_poly.pdbx_strand_id
1 'polypeptide(L)'
;MTTGSALDNNLQLVFELINSFESTLFDKKKACGFVEKLLALQGQVNHESVSIFIRLLDELLLADKEQYLARDVLQRISWLEPADLVMLDKVFFVWIGCLSERQLEYFDVWEEVCQDDTFIYYDSRCLLASEIKDVLCRIHHCSHEDVAFIKHQSDWFEAFVESQEKHLDEWLIDHTRVYDADIATELEHRLYRVRHRYYRLTKLVTLIDIASIDSLFVFSGFDLEPYYLYEVLLRNNLAAASDIVRLLVLYHQGGMYVDFDTLPSFEHCFPKTNRRFPEWVSNNMVDVLKAELVMNVFRTQQLTRFARCQGDHQLVDNIVVTFFDDDKEQIKSLHEDVAAITEDKLFNPFILPPVHKEGLALTKAKNSVGEFNNNVLIAPKGSKLIRIVLTMMSSRYRYMEDNGIIFDDIFNSRDCDVNNRVMESEEYWLRFSDYRYDHLRSSDNVTLFLSGPSLVLEVLISLAYEVFDIEGCSPNAVAFAMSHPGLKMAFEHQTQFTAEHMRSTWLRNQNLFSD
;
A
#
# COMPACT_ATOMS: atom_id res chain seq x y z
N MET A 1 -49.37 -1.22 -0.66
CA MET A 1 -48.74 0.11 -0.83
C MET A 1 -47.47 0.08 0.02
N THR A 2 -46.45 -0.65 -0.46
CA THR A 2 -45.29 -0.11 -1.20
C THR A 2 -44.37 0.70 -0.29
N THR A 3 -43.72 0.03 0.65
CA THR A 3 -42.33 0.36 1.00
C THR A 3 -41.47 -0.15 -0.15
N GLY A 4 -41.48 0.57 -1.28
CA GLY A 4 -40.37 0.45 -2.23
C GLY A 4 -39.14 0.90 -1.45
N SER A 5 -38.20 -0.02 -1.25
CA SER A 5 -36.98 0.27 -0.52
C SER A 5 -36.19 1.34 -1.28
N ALA A 6 -35.35 2.13 -0.60
CA ALA A 6 -34.48 3.12 -1.27
C ALA A 6 -33.65 2.48 -2.41
N LEU A 7 -33.36 1.19 -2.29
CA LEU A 7 -32.76 0.35 -3.29
C LEU A 7 -33.55 0.25 -4.60
N ASP A 8 -34.88 0.09 -4.54
CA ASP A 8 -35.74 -0.06 -5.71
C ASP A 8 -35.71 1.21 -6.58
N ASN A 9 -35.72 2.38 -5.94
CA ASN A 9 -35.63 3.67 -6.63
C ASN A 9 -34.25 3.85 -7.29
N ASN A 10 -33.18 3.45 -6.61
CA ASN A 10 -31.81 3.55 -7.12
C ASN A 10 -31.59 2.64 -8.33
N LEU A 11 -32.06 1.39 -8.27
CA LEU A 11 -31.95 0.45 -9.38
C LEU A 11 -32.86 0.85 -10.57
N GLN A 12 -34.01 1.48 -10.33
CA GLN A 12 -34.82 2.08 -11.39
C GLN A 12 -34.09 3.23 -12.11
N LEU A 13 -33.35 4.07 -11.37
CA LEU A 13 -32.50 5.10 -11.98
C LEU A 13 -31.34 4.50 -12.79
N VAL A 14 -30.78 3.36 -12.35
CA VAL A 14 -29.78 2.61 -13.13
C VAL A 14 -30.38 2.12 -14.46
N PHE A 15 -31.62 1.62 -14.44
CA PHE A 15 -32.34 1.26 -15.66
C PHE A 15 -32.50 2.43 -16.63
N GLU A 16 -32.92 3.58 -16.13
CA GLU A 16 -33.09 4.79 -16.94
C GLU A 16 -31.76 5.25 -17.53
N LEU A 17 -30.70 5.25 -16.71
CA LEU A 17 -29.36 5.62 -17.11
C LEU A 17 -28.86 4.74 -18.27
N ILE A 18 -28.90 3.42 -18.12
CA ILE A 18 -28.47 2.45 -19.15
C ILE A 18 -29.24 2.65 -20.46
N ASN A 19 -30.55 2.84 -20.38
CA ASN A 19 -31.38 3.03 -21.57
C ASN A 19 -31.06 4.36 -22.28
N SER A 20 -30.80 5.42 -21.51
CA SER A 20 -30.47 6.76 -22.02
C SER A 20 -29.06 6.87 -22.61
N PHE A 21 -28.13 5.98 -22.24
CA PHE A 21 -26.74 6.07 -22.68
C PHE A 21 -26.59 5.74 -24.17
N GLU A 22 -26.07 6.66 -24.97
CA GLU A 22 -25.94 6.49 -26.43
C GLU A 22 -24.64 5.73 -26.79
N SER A 23 -24.64 4.40 -26.64
CA SER A 23 -23.56 3.54 -27.14
C SER A 23 -24.13 2.25 -27.75
N THR A 24 -23.48 1.78 -28.82
CA THR A 24 -23.78 0.51 -29.50
C THR A 24 -22.77 -0.58 -29.14
N LEU A 25 -21.80 -0.29 -28.27
CA LEU A 25 -20.69 -1.19 -27.95
C LEU A 25 -21.05 -2.28 -26.93
N PHE A 26 -22.20 -2.16 -26.27
CA PHE A 26 -22.68 -3.11 -25.27
C PHE A 26 -24.14 -3.48 -25.51
N ASP A 27 -24.56 -4.65 -25.03
CA ASP A 27 -25.93 -5.13 -25.12
C ASP A 27 -26.78 -4.54 -23.98
N LYS A 28 -27.48 -3.44 -24.28
CA LYS A 28 -28.42 -2.79 -23.35
C LYS A 28 -29.46 -3.74 -22.78
N LYS A 29 -29.98 -4.67 -23.59
CA LYS A 29 -31.01 -5.61 -23.14
C LYS A 29 -30.43 -6.59 -22.13
N LYS A 30 -29.20 -7.05 -22.36
CA LYS A 30 -28.45 -7.90 -21.44
C LYS A 30 -28.13 -7.16 -20.13
N ALA A 31 -27.62 -5.93 -20.21
CA ALA A 31 -27.34 -5.09 -19.04
C ALA A 31 -28.59 -4.84 -18.19
N CYS A 32 -29.69 -4.39 -18.81
CA CYS A 32 -31.00 -4.25 -18.17
C CYS A 32 -31.48 -5.55 -17.51
N GLY A 33 -31.29 -6.70 -18.18
CA GLY A 33 -31.63 -8.01 -17.62
C GLY A 33 -30.83 -8.35 -16.35
N PHE A 34 -29.59 -7.89 -16.20
CA PHE A 34 -28.84 -8.03 -14.95
C PHE A 34 -29.39 -7.15 -13.83
N VAL A 35 -29.77 -5.90 -14.13
CA VAL A 35 -30.37 -5.00 -13.14
C VAL A 35 -31.71 -5.55 -12.62
N GLU A 36 -32.51 -6.15 -13.51
CA GLU A 36 -33.76 -6.85 -13.17
C GLU A 36 -33.52 -8.00 -12.18
N LYS A 37 -32.46 -8.77 -12.38
CA LYS A 37 -32.07 -9.86 -11.46
C LYS A 37 -31.56 -9.31 -10.13
N LEU A 38 -30.79 -8.22 -10.13
CA LEU A 38 -30.35 -7.57 -8.88
C LEU A 38 -31.51 -7.04 -8.06
N LEU A 39 -32.51 -6.42 -8.72
CA LEU A 39 -33.77 -6.00 -8.08
C LEU A 39 -34.47 -7.17 -7.38
N ALA A 40 -34.54 -8.33 -8.04
CA ALA A 40 -35.16 -9.53 -7.47
C ALA A 40 -34.46 -10.04 -6.21
N LEU A 41 -33.16 -9.76 -6.06
CA LEU A 41 -32.34 -10.15 -4.90
C LEU A 41 -32.36 -9.13 -3.75
N GLN A 42 -33.14 -8.04 -3.87
CA GLN A 42 -33.42 -7.09 -2.80
C GLN A 42 -32.17 -6.50 -2.11
N GLY A 43 -31.06 -6.38 -2.85
CA GLY A 43 -29.84 -5.70 -2.40
C GLY A 43 -29.08 -6.42 -1.29
N GLN A 44 -29.32 -7.72 -1.10
CA GLN A 44 -28.51 -8.56 -0.23
C GLN A 44 -27.15 -8.83 -0.87
N VAL A 45 -26.06 -8.72 -0.09
CA VAL A 45 -24.73 -9.16 -0.52
C VAL A 45 -24.65 -10.68 -0.36
N ASN A 46 -24.64 -11.42 -1.47
CA ASN A 46 -24.48 -12.87 -1.49
C ASN A 46 -23.79 -13.31 -2.79
N HIS A 47 -23.50 -14.61 -2.91
CA HIS A 47 -22.83 -15.18 -4.08
C HIS A 47 -23.51 -14.80 -5.41
N GLU A 48 -24.84 -14.97 -5.50
CA GLU A 48 -25.58 -14.73 -6.74
C GLU A 48 -25.61 -13.25 -7.10
N SER A 49 -25.87 -12.37 -6.12
CA SER A 49 -25.97 -10.94 -6.37
C SER A 49 -24.63 -10.31 -6.76
N VAL A 50 -23.52 -10.74 -6.13
CA VAL A 50 -22.17 -10.26 -6.49
C VAL A 50 -21.76 -10.77 -7.88
N SER A 51 -22.05 -12.03 -8.21
CA SER A 51 -21.80 -12.58 -9.55
C SER A 51 -22.54 -11.79 -10.65
N ILE A 52 -23.83 -11.51 -10.45
CA ILE A 52 -24.63 -10.71 -11.38
C ILE A 52 -24.09 -9.28 -11.48
N PHE A 53 -23.69 -8.69 -10.35
CA PHE A 53 -23.16 -7.33 -10.32
C PHE A 53 -21.84 -7.21 -11.10
N ILE A 54 -20.92 -8.17 -10.95
CA ILE A 54 -19.68 -8.21 -11.72
C ILE A 54 -19.99 -8.34 -13.22
N ARG A 55 -20.91 -9.23 -13.60
CA ARG A 55 -21.32 -9.42 -15.01
C ARG A 55 -22.00 -8.18 -15.60
N LEU A 56 -22.76 -7.44 -14.79
CA LEU A 56 -23.31 -6.14 -15.18
C LEU A 56 -22.18 -5.14 -15.45
N LEU A 57 -21.25 -4.98 -14.50
CA LEU A 57 -20.13 -4.05 -14.66
C LEU A 57 -19.26 -4.40 -15.87
N ASP A 58 -18.99 -5.68 -16.10
CA ASP A 58 -18.24 -6.14 -17.27
C ASP A 58 -18.91 -5.75 -18.59
N GLU A 59 -20.25 -5.91 -18.67
CA GLU A 59 -21.02 -5.46 -19.83
C GLU A 59 -20.96 -3.93 -20.00
N LEU A 60 -21.05 -3.17 -18.90
CA LEU A 60 -21.03 -1.71 -18.94
C LEU A 60 -19.65 -1.13 -19.26
N LEU A 61 -18.57 -1.81 -18.87
CA LEU A 61 -17.20 -1.41 -19.20
C LEU A 61 -16.89 -1.50 -20.70
N LEU A 62 -17.71 -2.20 -21.48
CA LEU A 62 -17.63 -2.18 -22.95
C LEU A 62 -18.19 -0.88 -23.55
N ALA A 63 -18.99 -0.12 -22.80
CA ALA A 63 -19.75 1.02 -23.32
C ALA A 63 -18.87 2.21 -23.72
N ASP A 64 -17.81 2.49 -22.96
CA ASP A 64 -16.86 3.58 -23.20
C ASP A 64 -15.50 3.35 -22.54
N LYS A 65 -14.44 3.92 -23.13
CA LYS A 65 -13.07 3.82 -22.59
C LYS A 65 -12.87 4.58 -21.27
N GLU A 66 -13.65 5.64 -21.07
CA GLU A 66 -13.57 6.51 -19.89
C GLU A 66 -14.41 5.96 -18.71
N GLN A 67 -15.13 4.85 -18.94
CA GLN A 67 -15.85 4.07 -17.93
C GLN A 67 -16.96 4.86 -17.22
N TYR A 68 -17.48 5.95 -17.78
CA TYR A 68 -18.43 6.83 -17.09
C TYR A 68 -19.70 6.08 -16.71
N LEU A 69 -20.24 5.27 -17.63
CA LEU A 69 -21.48 4.54 -17.37
C LEU A 69 -21.31 3.55 -16.22
N ALA A 70 -20.21 2.80 -16.20
CA ALA A 70 -19.91 1.87 -15.11
C ALA A 70 -19.74 2.62 -13.77
N ARG A 71 -19.03 3.77 -13.77
CA ARG A 71 -18.83 4.61 -12.56
C ARG A 71 -20.16 5.12 -12.00
N ASP A 72 -21.04 5.64 -12.86
CA ASP A 72 -22.34 6.14 -12.44
C ASP A 72 -23.24 5.03 -11.89
N VAL A 73 -23.21 3.85 -12.53
CA VAL A 73 -23.96 2.68 -12.03
C VAL A 73 -23.41 2.22 -10.68
N LEU A 74 -22.08 2.16 -10.52
CA LEU A 74 -21.43 1.81 -9.26
C LEU A 74 -21.87 2.73 -8.11
N GLN A 75 -21.95 4.03 -8.34
CA GLN A 75 -22.34 5.01 -7.32
C GLN A 75 -23.83 4.95 -6.97
N ARG A 76 -24.67 4.45 -7.89
CA ARG A 76 -26.13 4.37 -7.70
C ARG A 76 -26.56 3.05 -7.09
N ILE A 77 -25.81 1.97 -7.24
CA ILE A 77 -26.11 0.71 -6.57
C ILE A 77 -25.90 0.88 -5.06
N SER A 78 -26.79 0.28 -4.28
CA SER A 78 -26.69 0.28 -2.83
C SER A 78 -26.85 -1.16 -2.36
N TRP A 79 -26.21 -1.51 -1.24
CA TRP A 79 -26.33 -2.83 -0.64
C TRP A 79 -26.87 -2.68 0.77
N LEU A 80 -27.61 -3.68 1.23
CA LEU A 80 -27.86 -3.86 2.66
C LEU A 80 -26.53 -4.14 3.36
N GLU A 81 -26.38 -3.63 4.57
CA GLU A 81 -25.16 -3.89 5.32
C GLU A 81 -24.98 -5.40 5.57
N PRO A 82 -23.79 -5.96 5.29
CA PRO A 82 -23.50 -7.34 5.60
C PRO A 82 -23.60 -7.63 7.11
N ALA A 83 -24.08 -8.81 7.45
CA ALA A 83 -24.31 -9.20 8.85
C ALA A 83 -23.05 -9.69 9.59
N ASP A 84 -21.98 -10.00 8.86
CA ASP A 84 -20.74 -10.62 9.34
C ASP A 84 -19.58 -9.62 9.51
N LEU A 85 -19.91 -8.34 9.63
CA LEU A 85 -18.94 -7.28 9.85
C LEU A 85 -18.40 -7.27 11.28
N VAL A 86 -17.13 -6.90 11.41
CA VAL A 86 -16.39 -6.81 12.66
C VAL A 86 -15.80 -5.41 12.78
N MET A 87 -15.95 -4.81 13.96
CA MET A 87 -15.28 -3.57 14.32
C MET A 87 -13.85 -3.86 14.76
N LEU A 88 -12.94 -2.97 14.39
CA LEU A 88 -11.53 -3.04 14.76
C LEU A 88 -11.20 -1.84 15.65
N ASP A 89 -10.12 -1.98 16.42
CA ASP A 89 -9.75 -1.07 17.50
C ASP A 89 -8.24 -0.78 17.51
N LYS A 90 -7.57 -0.94 16.36
CA LYS A 90 -6.12 -0.83 16.25
C LYS A 90 -5.65 -0.31 14.90
N VAL A 91 -4.81 0.73 14.95
CA VAL A 91 -4.01 1.21 13.82
C VAL A 91 -2.55 0.89 14.07
N PHE A 92 -1.83 0.46 13.04
CA PHE A 92 -0.40 0.26 13.19
C PHE A 92 0.39 0.55 11.92
N PHE A 93 1.66 0.87 12.15
CA PHE A 93 2.66 1.14 11.15
C PHE A 93 3.80 0.13 11.27
N VAL A 94 4.55 -0.09 10.20
CA VAL A 94 5.74 -0.95 10.21
C VAL A 94 6.92 -0.15 9.66
N TRP A 95 8.04 -0.17 10.38
CA TRP A 95 9.30 0.41 9.91
C TRP A 95 10.48 -0.51 10.18
N ILE A 96 11.15 -0.94 9.11
CA ILE A 96 12.37 -1.75 9.19
C ILE A 96 13.57 -0.82 9.00
N GLY A 97 14.54 -0.85 9.94
CA GLY A 97 15.68 0.06 9.96
C GLY A 97 15.48 1.29 10.85
N CYS A 98 16.10 2.42 10.46
CA CYS A 98 16.12 3.64 11.27
C CYS A 98 14.94 4.57 10.93
N LEU A 99 14.00 4.76 11.87
CA LEU A 99 12.85 5.64 11.69
C LEU A 99 13.27 7.12 11.75
N SER A 100 12.84 7.93 10.76
CA SER A 100 13.17 9.36 10.69
C SER A 100 12.09 10.26 11.30
N GLU A 101 12.40 11.56 11.48
CA GLU A 101 11.44 12.52 12.07
C GLU A 101 10.29 12.84 11.12
N ARG A 102 10.50 12.76 9.79
CA ARG A 102 9.44 13.03 8.80
C ARG A 102 8.31 12.01 8.90
N GLN A 103 8.65 10.73 9.03
CA GLN A 103 7.65 9.67 9.22
C GLN A 103 6.88 9.84 10.53
N LEU A 104 7.55 10.26 11.61
CA LEU A 104 6.90 10.50 12.89
C LEU A 104 5.88 11.64 12.83
N GLU A 105 6.08 12.65 11.97
CA GLU A 105 5.13 13.74 11.78
C GLU A 105 3.78 13.24 11.24
N TYR A 106 3.80 12.30 10.29
CA TYR A 106 2.58 11.71 9.71
C TYR A 106 1.90 10.73 10.67
N PHE A 107 2.72 9.93 11.37
CA PHE A 107 2.25 9.06 12.44
C PHE A 107 1.50 9.83 13.52
N ASP A 108 2.03 10.98 13.93
CA ASP A 108 1.41 11.82 14.97
C ASP A 108 0.01 12.28 14.55
N VAL A 109 -0.17 12.66 13.28
CA VAL A 109 -1.49 13.05 12.77
C VAL A 109 -2.48 11.89 12.89
N TRP A 110 -2.08 10.67 12.54
CA TRP A 110 -2.92 9.50 12.73
C TRP A 110 -3.25 9.24 14.19
N GLU A 111 -2.27 9.32 15.10
CA GLU A 111 -2.50 9.11 16.52
C GLU A 111 -3.44 10.15 17.13
N GLU A 112 -3.36 11.41 16.69
CA GLU A 112 -4.22 12.49 17.21
C GLU A 112 -5.68 12.38 16.72
N VAL A 113 -5.91 11.90 15.49
CA VAL A 113 -7.28 11.79 14.95
C VAL A 113 -7.93 10.43 15.20
N CYS A 114 -7.14 9.37 15.34
CA CYS A 114 -7.64 8.03 15.55
C CYS A 114 -8.14 7.86 16.99
N GLN A 115 -9.37 7.38 17.16
CA GLN A 115 -9.91 7.10 18.49
C GLN A 115 -9.35 5.82 19.12
N ASP A 116 -8.73 4.98 18.28
CA ASP A 116 -8.24 3.65 18.62
C ASP A 116 -6.72 3.64 18.86
N ASP A 117 -6.22 2.56 19.46
CA ASP A 117 -4.81 2.44 19.81
C ASP A 117 -3.92 2.44 18.54
N THR A 118 -2.88 3.27 18.56
CA THR A 118 -1.94 3.43 17.45
C THR A 118 -0.54 2.93 17.82
N PHE A 119 0.07 2.11 16.96
CA PHE A 119 1.34 1.42 17.25
C PHE A 119 2.37 1.54 16.12
N ILE A 120 3.65 1.48 16.46
CA ILE A 120 4.75 1.33 15.49
C ILE A 120 5.46 0.01 15.73
N TYR A 121 5.47 -0.85 14.71
CA TYR A 121 6.27 -2.07 14.69
C TYR A 121 7.65 -1.77 14.10
N TYR A 122 8.69 -2.28 14.73
CA TYR A 122 10.07 -2.16 14.27
C TYR A 122 10.85 -3.43 14.58
N ASP A 123 12.04 -3.61 13.99
CA ASP A 123 12.95 -4.70 14.30
C ASP A 123 14.20 -4.18 15.00
N SER A 124 14.39 -4.51 16.28
CA SER A 124 15.56 -4.07 17.04
C SER A 124 16.87 -4.74 16.61
N ARG A 125 16.80 -5.80 15.79
CA ARG A 125 17.95 -6.57 15.31
C ARG A 125 18.62 -5.94 14.09
N CYS A 126 17.94 -5.05 13.36
CA CYS A 126 18.40 -4.50 12.09
C CYS A 126 18.13 -2.99 11.94
N LEU A 127 18.43 -2.20 12.96
CA LEU A 127 18.26 -0.74 12.96
C LEU A 127 19.17 -0.03 11.95
N LEU A 128 20.26 -0.67 11.52
CA LEU A 128 21.19 -0.20 10.47
C LEU A 128 20.87 -0.80 9.10
N ALA A 129 19.71 -1.44 8.89
CA ALA A 129 19.39 -2.09 7.62
C ALA A 129 19.53 -1.15 6.41
N SER A 130 19.21 0.14 6.53
CA SER A 130 19.36 1.12 5.45
C SER A 130 20.81 1.43 5.06
N GLU A 131 21.78 1.11 5.94
CA GLU A 131 23.20 1.42 5.72
C GLU A 131 23.91 0.28 4.96
N ILE A 132 23.31 -0.93 4.88
CA ILE A 132 23.94 -2.15 4.36
C ILE A 132 24.52 -1.95 2.95
N LYS A 133 23.73 -1.40 2.01
CA LYS A 133 24.18 -1.23 0.62
C LYS A 133 25.35 -0.27 0.53
N ASP A 134 25.27 0.86 1.22
CA ASP A 134 26.30 1.90 1.16
C ASP A 134 27.61 1.42 1.77
N VAL A 135 27.53 0.68 2.88
CA VAL A 135 28.70 0.04 3.51
C VAL A 135 29.33 -0.99 2.57
N LEU A 136 28.52 -1.85 1.95
CA LEU A 136 28.98 -2.84 0.99
C LEU A 136 29.70 -2.19 -0.19
N CYS A 137 29.11 -1.15 -0.80
CA CYS A 137 29.71 -0.39 -1.89
C CYS A 137 31.03 0.29 -1.49
N ARG A 138 31.11 0.85 -0.27
CA ARG A 138 32.34 1.46 0.25
C ARG A 138 33.46 0.44 0.43
N ILE A 139 33.16 -0.74 0.98
CA ILE A 139 34.14 -1.80 1.27
C ILE A 139 34.66 -2.44 -0.02
N HIS A 140 33.76 -2.76 -0.95
CA HIS A 140 34.12 -3.48 -2.18
C HIS A 140 34.40 -2.57 -3.38
N HIS A 141 34.28 -1.25 -3.19
CA HIS A 141 34.50 -0.23 -4.21
C HIS A 141 33.65 -0.47 -5.49
N CYS A 142 32.37 -0.80 -5.31
CA CYS A 142 31.39 -0.98 -6.38
C CYS A 142 30.24 0.03 -6.29
N SER A 143 29.43 0.12 -7.34
CA SER A 143 28.17 0.86 -7.38
C SER A 143 26.99 -0.06 -7.09
N HIS A 144 25.87 0.52 -6.63
CA HIS A 144 24.57 -0.16 -6.55
C HIS A 144 24.08 -0.66 -7.91
N GLU A 145 24.63 -0.12 -9.01
CA GLU A 145 24.27 -0.48 -10.38
C GLU A 145 25.06 -1.67 -10.95
N ASP A 146 26.09 -2.13 -10.25
CA ASP A 146 27.03 -3.13 -10.77
C ASP A 146 26.55 -4.55 -10.52
N VAL A 147 26.69 -5.46 -11.51
CA VAL A 147 26.42 -6.90 -11.29
C VAL A 147 27.31 -7.49 -10.18
N ALA A 148 28.52 -6.94 -9.99
CA ALA A 148 29.41 -7.35 -8.90
C ALA A 148 28.79 -7.12 -7.51
N PHE A 149 27.93 -6.12 -7.37
CA PHE A 149 27.19 -5.83 -6.15
C PHE A 149 26.32 -7.02 -5.72
N ILE A 150 25.60 -7.64 -6.67
CA ILE A 150 24.74 -8.82 -6.43
C ILE A 150 25.56 -9.96 -5.84
N LYS A 151 26.78 -10.18 -6.36
CA LYS A 151 27.68 -11.22 -5.83
C LYS A 151 28.07 -10.93 -4.37
N HIS A 152 28.48 -9.70 -4.07
CA HIS A 152 28.84 -9.32 -2.71
C HIS A 152 27.67 -9.41 -1.73
N GLN A 153 26.44 -9.13 -2.19
CA GLN A 153 25.24 -9.36 -1.39
C GLN A 153 25.05 -10.84 -1.04
N SER A 154 25.27 -11.74 -2.00
CA SER A 154 25.22 -13.19 -1.74
C SER A 154 26.30 -13.62 -0.75
N ASP A 155 27.55 -13.19 -0.94
CA ASP A 155 28.68 -13.50 -0.04
C ASP A 155 28.40 -13.03 1.40
N TRP A 156 27.83 -11.82 1.56
CA TRP A 156 27.46 -11.27 2.87
C TRP A 156 26.29 -12.01 3.51
N PHE A 157 25.28 -12.38 2.71
CA PHE A 157 24.15 -13.15 3.21
C PHE A 157 24.59 -14.53 3.72
N GLU A 158 25.42 -15.24 2.95
CA GLU A 158 25.99 -16.53 3.34
C GLU A 158 26.80 -16.39 4.63
N ALA A 159 27.70 -15.41 4.70
CA ALA A 159 28.51 -15.15 5.89
C ALA A 159 27.67 -14.80 7.14
N PHE A 160 26.53 -14.12 6.98
CA PHE A 160 25.59 -13.87 8.07
C PHE A 160 24.94 -15.16 8.56
N VAL A 161 24.40 -15.97 7.65
CA VAL A 161 23.76 -17.25 7.99
C VAL A 161 24.75 -18.21 8.65
N GLU A 162 25.97 -18.32 8.14
CA GLU A 162 27.03 -19.17 8.70
C GLU A 162 27.49 -18.73 10.10
N SER A 163 27.44 -17.43 10.39
CA SER A 163 27.83 -16.89 11.70
C SER A 163 26.87 -17.31 12.83
N GLN A 164 25.63 -17.68 12.49
CA GLN A 164 24.53 -17.94 13.44
C GLN A 164 24.16 -16.73 14.32
N GLU A 165 24.65 -15.53 13.99
CA GLU A 165 24.28 -14.31 14.69
C GLU A 165 22.81 -13.98 14.44
N LYS A 166 22.14 -13.51 15.50
CA LYS A 166 20.72 -13.11 15.43
C LYS A 166 20.52 -11.61 15.26
N HIS A 167 21.53 -10.83 15.60
CA HIS A 167 21.50 -9.38 15.52
C HIS A 167 22.30 -8.93 14.30
N LEU A 168 21.59 -8.48 13.26
CA LEU A 168 22.18 -8.07 12.00
C LEU A 168 23.07 -6.83 12.16
N ASP A 169 22.70 -5.89 13.03
CA ASP A 169 23.48 -4.68 13.27
C ASP A 169 24.88 -4.99 13.84
N GLU A 170 24.92 -5.84 14.87
CA GLU A 170 26.16 -6.34 15.49
C GLU A 170 27.02 -7.09 14.47
N TRP A 171 26.42 -8.02 13.73
CA TRP A 171 27.13 -8.76 12.69
C TRP A 171 27.68 -7.84 11.61
N LEU A 172 26.90 -6.86 11.15
CA LEU A 172 27.33 -5.90 10.12
C LEU A 172 28.57 -5.13 10.57
N ILE A 173 28.59 -4.67 11.82
CA ILE A 173 29.73 -3.94 12.41
C ILE A 173 30.96 -4.85 12.47
N ASP A 174 30.82 -6.05 13.01
CA ASP A 174 31.94 -6.97 13.20
C ASP A 174 32.49 -7.48 11.86
N HIS A 175 31.60 -7.79 10.91
CA HIS A 175 31.98 -8.18 9.56
C HIS A 175 32.68 -7.03 8.83
N THR A 176 32.15 -5.81 8.92
CA THR A 176 32.78 -4.60 8.35
C THR A 176 34.18 -4.37 8.91
N ARG A 177 34.39 -4.59 10.22
CA ARG A 177 35.68 -4.39 10.88
C ARG A 177 36.81 -5.24 10.30
N VAL A 178 36.50 -6.40 9.71
CA VAL A 178 37.47 -7.26 9.03
C VAL A 178 38.05 -6.57 7.79
N TYR A 179 37.28 -5.71 7.13
CA TYR A 179 37.66 -4.99 5.91
C TYR A 179 38.14 -3.57 6.19
N ASP A 180 37.41 -2.83 7.04
CA ASP A 180 37.68 -1.42 7.34
C ASP A 180 37.23 -1.05 8.77
N ALA A 181 38.20 -0.73 9.62
CA ALA A 181 37.97 -0.39 11.02
C ALA A 181 37.33 1.01 11.22
N ASP A 182 37.56 1.94 10.30
CA ASP A 182 37.02 3.30 10.39
C ASP A 182 35.53 3.29 10.06
N ILE A 183 35.12 2.55 9.02
CA ILE A 183 33.69 2.35 8.69
C ILE A 183 32.98 1.63 9.82
N ALA A 184 33.57 0.58 10.40
CA ALA A 184 32.98 -0.13 11.54
C ALA A 184 32.75 0.81 12.73
N THR A 185 33.72 1.67 13.05
CA THR A 185 33.60 2.66 14.13
C THR A 185 32.50 3.69 13.86
N GLU A 186 32.33 4.10 12.59
CA GLU A 186 31.21 4.96 12.17
C GLU A 186 29.86 4.30 12.42
N LEU A 187 29.72 3.01 12.07
CA LEU A 187 28.51 2.22 12.27
C LEU A 187 28.20 2.02 13.76
N GLU A 188 29.19 1.79 14.62
CA GLU A 188 29.00 1.72 16.08
C GLU A 188 28.41 3.02 16.63
N HIS A 189 29.00 4.17 16.25
CA HIS A 189 28.49 5.47 16.65
C HIS A 189 27.09 5.74 16.10
N ARG A 190 26.78 5.26 14.89
CA ARG A 190 25.45 5.34 14.28
C ARG A 190 24.45 4.51 15.07
N LEU A 191 24.74 3.23 15.33
CA LEU A 191 23.89 2.32 16.08
C LEU A 191 23.59 2.86 17.48
N TYR A 192 24.61 3.37 18.18
CA TYR A 192 24.42 4.01 19.48
C TYR A 192 23.41 5.17 19.42
N ARG A 193 23.54 6.06 18.42
CA ARG A 193 22.61 7.18 18.23
C ARG A 193 21.19 6.71 17.92
N VAL A 194 21.05 5.70 17.05
CA VAL A 194 19.74 5.14 16.67
C VAL A 194 19.08 4.46 17.87
N ARG A 195 19.80 3.61 18.62
CA ARG A 195 19.28 2.97 19.85
C ARG A 195 18.83 3.99 20.88
N HIS A 196 19.63 5.03 21.10
CA HIS A 196 19.27 6.10 22.02
C HIS A 196 18.04 6.89 21.55
N ARG A 197 17.87 7.10 20.24
CA ARG A 197 16.66 7.67 19.66
C ARG A 197 15.44 6.79 19.93
N TYR A 198 15.51 5.49 19.63
CA TYR A 198 14.42 4.55 19.89
C TYR A 198 14.05 4.51 21.38
N TYR A 199 15.04 4.51 22.28
CA TYR A 199 14.79 4.62 23.73
C TYR A 199 14.08 5.91 24.16
N ARG A 200 14.24 7.01 23.42
CA ARG A 200 13.46 8.23 23.66
C ARG A 200 12.05 8.11 23.08
N LEU A 201 11.93 7.51 21.89
CA LEU A 201 10.64 7.29 21.23
C LEU A 201 9.72 6.38 22.05
N THR A 202 10.23 5.35 22.74
CA THR A 202 9.41 4.49 23.63
C THR A 202 8.73 5.25 24.78
N LYS A 203 9.12 6.50 25.06
CA LYS A 203 8.50 7.37 26.07
C LYS A 203 7.40 8.27 25.50
N LEU A 204 7.31 8.35 24.17
CA LEU A 204 6.42 9.24 23.44
C LEU A 204 5.34 8.47 22.67
N VAL A 205 5.70 7.29 22.16
CA VAL A 205 4.84 6.47 21.29
C VAL A 205 4.94 5.00 21.69
N THR A 206 3.92 4.21 21.35
CA THR A 206 3.93 2.76 21.61
C THR A 206 4.70 2.02 20.51
N LEU A 207 5.92 1.63 20.83
CA LEU A 207 6.76 0.80 19.94
C LEU A 207 6.60 -0.68 20.28
N ILE A 208 6.51 -1.51 19.24
CA ILE A 208 6.47 -2.97 19.35
C ILE A 208 7.64 -3.55 18.54
N ASP A 209 8.55 -4.23 19.24
CA ASP A 209 9.68 -4.90 18.60
C ASP A 209 9.25 -6.26 18.05
N ILE A 210 9.31 -6.45 16.73
CA ILE A 210 8.93 -7.71 16.08
C ILE A 210 9.81 -8.87 16.52
N ALA A 211 11.07 -8.61 16.92
CA ALA A 211 11.96 -9.62 17.45
C ALA A 211 11.50 -10.20 18.79
N SER A 212 10.62 -9.48 19.50
CA SER A 212 10.03 -9.89 20.79
C SER A 212 8.69 -10.63 20.64
N ILE A 213 8.16 -10.74 19.42
CA ILE A 213 6.88 -11.40 19.17
C ILE A 213 7.15 -12.86 18.80
N ASP A 214 6.85 -13.75 19.74
CA ASP A 214 6.97 -15.18 19.52
C ASP A 214 6.19 -15.63 18.28
N SER A 215 6.90 -16.33 17.38
CA SER A 215 6.33 -16.94 16.18
C SER A 215 5.62 -15.97 15.22
N LEU A 216 5.97 -14.68 15.22
CA LEU A 216 5.40 -13.71 14.26
C LEU A 216 5.57 -14.16 12.80
N PHE A 217 6.73 -14.72 12.46
CA PHE A 217 7.05 -15.19 11.11
C PHE A 217 6.43 -16.54 10.76
N VAL A 218 5.76 -17.19 11.72
CA VAL A 218 5.20 -18.53 11.54
C VAL A 218 3.68 -18.47 11.40
N PHE A 219 3.16 -18.80 10.23
CA PHE A 219 1.72 -18.94 10.00
C PHE A 219 1.40 -20.30 9.36
N SER A 220 0.35 -20.98 9.84
CA SER A 220 -0.14 -22.23 9.24
C SER A 220 0.94 -23.29 8.93
N GLY A 221 2.03 -23.33 9.71
CA GLY A 221 3.15 -24.25 9.52
C GLY A 221 4.23 -23.80 8.52
N PHE A 222 4.11 -22.62 7.92
CA PHE A 222 5.14 -21.97 7.12
C PHE A 222 5.93 -20.97 7.97
N ASP A 223 7.23 -20.85 7.69
CA ASP A 223 8.13 -19.87 8.29
C ASP A 223 8.63 -18.90 7.22
N LEU A 224 8.42 -17.60 7.44
CA LEU A 224 8.75 -16.52 6.49
C LEU A 224 9.94 -15.70 6.96
N GLU A 225 10.55 -16.04 8.11
CA GLU A 225 11.75 -15.35 8.57
C GLU A 225 12.89 -15.42 7.53
N PRO A 226 13.13 -16.54 6.82
CA PRO A 226 14.12 -16.57 5.75
C PRO A 226 13.82 -15.56 4.63
N TYR A 227 12.57 -15.45 4.21
CA TYR A 227 12.16 -14.53 3.13
C TYR A 227 12.28 -13.07 3.57
N TYR A 228 11.93 -12.77 4.83
CA TYR A 228 12.20 -11.47 5.42
C TYR A 228 13.70 -11.13 5.41
N LEU A 229 14.57 -12.07 5.78
CA LEU A 229 16.02 -11.87 5.73
C LEU A 229 16.56 -11.71 4.30
N TYR A 230 15.98 -12.39 3.31
CA TYR A 230 16.32 -12.14 1.91
C TYR A 230 16.04 -10.69 1.52
N GLU A 231 14.90 -10.15 1.94
CA GLU A 231 14.57 -8.76 1.63
C GLU A 231 15.44 -7.77 2.41
N VAL A 232 15.74 -8.01 3.69
CA VAL A 232 16.54 -7.08 4.51
C VAL A 232 18.01 -7.05 4.12
N LEU A 233 18.65 -8.22 3.96
CA LEU A 233 20.09 -8.34 3.77
C LEU A 233 20.46 -8.62 2.30
N LEU A 234 19.85 -9.64 1.69
CA LEU A 234 20.24 -10.09 0.36
C LEU A 234 19.85 -9.11 -0.75
N ARG A 235 18.65 -8.53 -0.71
CA ARG A 235 18.20 -7.49 -1.67
C ARG A 235 18.34 -6.08 -1.12
N ASN A 236 18.33 -5.96 0.20
CA ASN A 236 18.14 -4.70 0.91
C ASN A 236 16.98 -3.87 0.34
N ASN A 237 15.83 -4.53 0.24
CA ASN A 237 14.54 -3.96 -0.12
C ASN A 237 13.64 -3.91 1.13
N LEU A 238 13.75 -2.82 1.88
CA LEU A 238 13.03 -2.67 3.14
C LEU A 238 11.51 -2.51 2.95
N ALA A 239 11.05 -2.12 1.76
CA ALA A 239 9.63 -2.08 1.41
C ALA A 239 9.05 -3.50 1.33
N ALA A 240 9.73 -4.41 0.62
CA ALA A 240 9.35 -5.82 0.55
C ALA A 240 9.43 -6.51 1.93
N ALA A 241 10.46 -6.20 2.73
CA ALA A 241 10.54 -6.68 4.11
C ALA A 241 9.34 -6.20 4.95
N SER A 242 8.94 -4.93 4.80
CA SER A 242 7.75 -4.37 5.44
C SER A 242 6.45 -5.00 4.94
N ASP A 243 6.35 -5.36 3.64
CA ASP A 243 5.20 -6.08 3.08
C ASP A 243 4.97 -7.44 3.76
N ILE A 244 6.05 -8.18 4.03
CA ILE A 244 5.97 -9.46 4.77
C ILE A 244 5.46 -9.20 6.20
N VAL A 245 6.09 -8.28 6.92
CA VAL A 245 5.77 -8.00 8.33
C VAL A 245 4.35 -7.46 8.50
N ARG A 246 3.90 -6.52 7.65
CA ARG A 246 2.55 -5.93 7.76
C ARG A 246 1.46 -6.98 7.60
N LEU A 247 1.63 -7.94 6.68
CA LEU A 247 0.67 -9.02 6.46
C LEU A 247 0.68 -10.04 7.60
N LEU A 248 1.84 -10.35 8.18
CA LEU A 248 1.95 -11.20 9.36
C LEU A 248 1.31 -10.55 10.59
N VAL A 249 1.55 -9.25 10.83
CA VAL A 249 0.90 -8.52 11.93
C VAL A 249 -0.62 -8.50 11.75
N LEU A 250 -1.14 -8.24 10.54
CA LEU A 250 -2.58 -8.35 10.25
C LEU A 250 -3.11 -9.75 10.54
N TYR A 251 -2.41 -10.80 10.13
CA TYR A 251 -2.84 -12.17 10.37
C TYR A 251 -2.94 -12.50 11.86
N HIS A 252 -1.88 -12.18 12.63
CA HIS A 252 -1.78 -12.57 14.02
C HIS A 252 -2.55 -11.66 14.98
N GLN A 253 -2.72 -10.39 14.63
CA GLN A 253 -3.22 -9.37 15.55
C GLN A 253 -4.43 -8.60 15.01
N GLY A 254 -4.62 -8.54 13.70
CA GLY A 254 -5.68 -7.73 13.07
C GLY A 254 -5.43 -6.23 13.17
N GLY A 255 -6.38 -5.44 12.68
CA GLY A 255 -6.37 -3.99 12.71
C GLY A 255 -6.27 -3.35 11.32
N MET A 256 -5.85 -2.09 11.30
CA MET A 256 -5.57 -1.31 10.11
C MET A 256 -4.06 -1.01 10.04
N TYR A 257 -3.40 -1.59 9.05
CA TYR A 257 -2.04 -1.20 8.67
C TYR A 257 -2.06 0.11 7.89
N VAL A 258 -1.09 1.01 8.12
CA VAL A 258 -0.90 2.25 7.37
C VAL A 258 0.59 2.47 7.05
N ASP A 259 0.93 2.86 5.82
CA ASP A 259 2.27 3.34 5.44
C ASP A 259 2.56 4.71 6.06
N PHE A 260 3.82 4.96 6.42
CA PHE A 260 4.24 6.24 7.01
C PHE A 260 4.16 7.45 6.07
N ASP A 261 3.92 7.26 4.77
CA ASP A 261 3.74 8.33 3.78
C ASP A 261 2.26 8.60 3.45
N THR A 262 1.34 7.97 4.17
CA THR A 262 -0.10 8.15 4.06
C THR A 262 -0.65 8.97 5.22
N LEU A 263 -1.60 9.88 4.94
CA LEU A 263 -2.29 10.70 5.96
C LEU A 263 -3.78 10.33 6.03
N PRO A 264 -4.49 10.69 7.12
CA PRO A 264 -5.95 10.69 7.13
C PRO A 264 -6.52 11.55 6.00
N SER A 265 -7.78 11.34 5.64
CA SER A 265 -8.44 12.19 4.63
C SER A 265 -8.67 13.61 5.16
N PHE A 266 -8.21 14.61 4.41
CA PHE A 266 -8.44 16.03 4.72
C PHE A 266 -9.55 16.68 3.88
N GLU A 267 -10.40 15.91 3.20
CA GLU A 267 -11.43 16.50 2.31
C GLU A 267 -12.40 17.45 3.04
N HIS A 268 -12.64 17.20 4.33
CA HIS A 268 -13.48 18.05 5.18
C HIS A 268 -12.85 19.43 5.47
N CYS A 269 -11.54 19.59 5.28
CA CYS A 269 -10.84 20.87 5.39
C CYS A 269 -11.07 21.79 4.18
N PHE A 270 -11.56 21.25 3.05
CA PHE A 270 -11.69 21.98 1.77
C PHE A 270 -13.12 22.04 1.20
N PRO A 271 -14.16 22.34 2.02
CA PRO A 271 -15.55 22.20 1.58
C PRO A 271 -15.92 23.17 0.46
N LYS A 272 -15.35 24.38 0.43
CA LYS A 272 -15.65 25.37 -0.61
C LYS A 272 -15.01 24.97 -1.93
N THR A 273 -13.73 24.62 -1.90
CA THR A 273 -12.96 24.25 -3.09
C THR A 273 -13.51 22.98 -3.73
N ASN A 274 -13.78 21.95 -2.92
CA ASN A 274 -14.34 20.68 -3.39
C ASN A 274 -15.69 20.85 -4.09
N ARG A 275 -16.54 21.75 -3.58
CA ARG A 275 -17.84 22.02 -4.20
C ARG A 275 -17.72 22.83 -5.49
N ARG A 276 -16.80 23.81 -5.52
CA ARG A 276 -16.68 24.76 -6.64
C ARG A 276 -15.95 24.17 -7.84
N PHE A 277 -14.99 23.27 -7.61
CA PHE A 277 -14.10 22.76 -8.66
C PHE A 277 -13.95 21.22 -8.63
N PRO A 278 -15.05 20.46 -8.77
CA PRO A 278 -15.05 18.99 -8.62
C PRO A 278 -14.11 18.27 -9.61
N GLU A 279 -13.99 18.75 -10.84
CA GLU A 279 -13.09 18.17 -11.85
C GLU A 279 -11.61 18.50 -11.60
N TRP A 280 -11.32 19.63 -10.95
CA TRP A 280 -9.94 20.01 -10.65
C TRP A 280 -9.41 19.23 -9.45
N VAL A 281 -10.24 19.03 -8.42
CA VAL A 281 -9.86 18.31 -7.19
C VAL A 281 -9.75 16.79 -7.37
N SER A 282 -10.06 16.26 -8.57
CA SER A 282 -9.79 14.86 -8.92
C SER A 282 -8.37 14.64 -9.46
N ASN A 283 -7.55 15.69 -9.54
CA ASN A 283 -6.14 15.57 -9.87
C ASN A 283 -5.32 15.18 -8.63
N ASN A 284 -4.53 14.10 -8.74
CA ASN A 284 -3.66 13.60 -7.66
C ASN A 284 -2.69 14.67 -7.13
N MET A 285 -2.22 15.60 -7.97
CA MET A 285 -1.35 16.69 -7.51
C MET A 285 -2.07 17.71 -6.62
N VAL A 286 -3.39 17.85 -6.77
CA VAL A 286 -4.20 18.69 -5.86
C VAL A 286 -4.28 18.05 -4.48
N ASP A 287 -4.33 16.72 -4.40
CA ASP A 287 -4.28 16.00 -3.13
C ASP A 287 -2.93 16.22 -2.40
N VAL A 288 -1.81 16.22 -3.14
CA VAL A 288 -0.48 16.57 -2.58
C VAL A 288 -0.48 17.99 -2.02
N LEU A 289 -0.99 18.95 -2.79
CA LEU A 289 -1.05 20.36 -2.38
C LEU A 289 -1.94 20.55 -1.15
N LYS A 290 -3.11 19.93 -1.13
CA LYS A 290 -4.02 19.94 0.03
C LYS A 290 -3.34 19.37 1.27
N ALA A 291 -2.70 18.21 1.14
CA ALA A 291 -1.98 17.58 2.24
C ALA A 291 -0.92 18.51 2.82
N GLU A 292 -0.06 19.08 1.96
CA GLU A 292 1.04 19.94 2.40
C GLU A 292 0.55 21.26 3.02
N LEU A 293 -0.54 21.84 2.51
CA LEU A 293 -1.17 23.01 3.11
C LEU A 293 -1.66 22.72 4.53
N VAL A 294 -2.32 21.57 4.74
CA VAL A 294 -2.77 21.15 6.08
C VAL A 294 -1.57 20.85 7.00
N MET A 295 -0.54 20.16 6.49
CA MET A 295 0.68 19.89 7.27
C MET A 295 1.40 21.18 7.67
N ASN A 296 1.38 22.23 6.84
CA ASN A 296 1.91 23.54 7.23
C ASN A 296 1.10 24.22 8.32
N VAL A 297 -0.20 23.97 8.45
CA VAL A 297 -1.00 24.39 9.61
C VAL A 297 -0.50 23.70 10.87
N PHE A 298 -0.38 22.36 10.86
CA PHE A 298 0.17 21.59 11.98
C PHE A 298 1.55 22.09 12.43
N ARG A 299 2.46 22.33 11.48
CA ARG A 299 3.82 22.83 11.73
C ARG A 299 3.85 24.24 12.28
N THR A 300 3.15 25.18 11.65
CA THR A 300 3.18 26.59 12.03
C THR A 300 2.55 26.82 13.40
N GLN A 301 1.51 26.04 13.72
CA GLN A 301 0.82 26.12 15.01
C GLN A 301 1.38 25.17 16.07
N GLN A 302 2.37 24.32 15.72
CA GLN A 302 3.01 23.34 16.62
C GLN A 302 1.97 22.43 17.31
N LEU A 303 1.03 21.91 16.53
CA LEU A 303 -0.13 21.16 17.03
C LEU A 303 0.15 19.67 17.25
N THR A 304 1.26 19.15 16.73
CA THR A 304 1.68 17.76 16.90
C THR A 304 3.07 17.70 17.55
N ARG A 305 3.34 16.65 18.31
CA ARG A 305 4.59 16.42 19.07
C ARG A 305 5.82 16.40 18.17
N PHE A 306 5.68 15.91 16.94
CA PHE A 306 6.75 15.80 15.94
C PHE A 306 6.66 16.88 14.84
N ALA A 307 5.84 17.91 15.03
CA ALA A 307 5.73 19.03 14.11
C ALA A 307 7.09 19.69 13.86
N ARG A 308 7.52 19.77 12.60
CA ARG A 308 8.78 20.42 12.24
C ARG A 308 8.69 21.94 12.50
N CYS A 309 9.76 22.53 13.05
CA CYS A 309 9.79 23.95 13.47
C CYS A 309 9.62 24.98 12.33
N GLN A 310 9.71 24.57 11.06
CA GLN A 310 9.47 25.45 9.91
C GLN A 310 8.51 24.76 8.94
N GLY A 311 7.39 25.42 8.64
CA GLY A 311 6.52 25.02 7.54
C GLY A 311 7.27 25.13 6.21
N ASP A 312 7.13 24.14 5.34
CA ASP A 312 7.82 24.07 4.05
C ASP A 312 7.03 24.90 3.01
N HIS A 313 6.98 26.22 3.26
CA HIS A 313 6.30 27.16 2.37
C HIS A 313 6.91 27.15 0.96
N GLN A 314 8.22 26.88 0.88
CA GLN A 314 8.93 26.74 -0.39
C GLN A 314 8.41 25.56 -1.22
N LEU A 315 8.13 24.40 -0.59
CA LEU A 315 7.55 23.26 -1.30
C LEU A 315 6.16 23.59 -1.86
N VAL A 316 5.31 24.25 -1.07
CA VAL A 316 3.98 24.68 -1.54
C VAL A 316 4.11 25.60 -2.76
N ASP A 317 4.96 26.62 -2.67
CA ASP A 317 5.20 27.56 -3.77
C ASP A 317 5.74 26.83 -5.01
N ASN A 318 6.68 25.89 -4.83
CA ASN A 318 7.23 25.08 -5.92
C ASN A 318 6.16 24.23 -6.60
N ILE A 319 5.27 23.59 -5.83
CA ILE A 319 4.15 22.79 -6.38
C ILE A 319 3.21 23.70 -7.17
N VAL A 320 2.83 24.86 -6.62
CA VAL A 320 1.92 25.80 -7.28
C VAL A 320 2.52 26.31 -8.60
N VAL A 321 3.78 26.76 -8.59
CA VAL A 321 4.44 27.26 -9.81
C VAL A 321 4.63 26.16 -10.85
N THR A 322 4.92 24.92 -10.43
CA THR A 322 5.21 23.82 -11.36
C THR A 322 3.94 23.25 -12.00
N PHE A 323 2.85 23.12 -11.25
CA PHE A 323 1.66 22.38 -11.70
C PHE A 323 0.40 23.23 -11.85
N PHE A 324 0.34 24.42 -11.26
CA PHE A 324 -0.91 25.17 -11.06
C PHE A 324 -0.78 26.67 -11.38
N ASP A 325 0.17 27.10 -12.20
CA ASP A 325 0.41 28.52 -12.52
C ASP A 325 -0.82 29.22 -13.15
N ASP A 326 -1.59 28.46 -13.94
CA ASP A 326 -2.81 28.94 -14.59
C ASP A 326 -4.08 28.86 -13.70
N ASP A 327 -4.02 28.20 -12.53
CA ASP A 327 -5.18 27.86 -11.69
C ASP A 327 -5.45 28.86 -10.55
N LYS A 328 -5.29 30.16 -10.83
CA LYS A 328 -5.28 31.22 -9.80
C LYS A 328 -6.55 31.28 -8.94
N GLU A 329 -7.72 31.05 -9.52
CA GLU A 329 -8.99 31.07 -8.78
C GLU A 329 -9.15 29.83 -7.86
N GLN A 330 -8.66 28.67 -8.30
CA GLN A 330 -8.67 27.43 -7.55
C GLN A 330 -7.70 27.50 -6.37
N ILE A 331 -6.47 27.97 -6.62
CA ILE A 331 -5.46 28.20 -5.58
C ILE A 331 -5.97 29.21 -4.54
N LYS A 332 -6.59 30.31 -4.97
CA LYS A 332 -7.23 31.26 -4.06
C LYS A 332 -8.30 30.59 -3.19
N SER A 333 -9.16 29.76 -3.78
CA SER A 333 -10.18 29.02 -3.03
C SER A 333 -9.59 28.07 -1.99
N LEU A 334 -8.48 27.38 -2.31
CA LEU A 334 -7.76 26.53 -1.35
C LEU A 334 -7.26 27.33 -0.16
N HIS A 335 -6.60 28.48 -0.40
CA HIS A 335 -6.11 29.31 0.70
C HIS A 335 -7.24 29.89 1.55
N GLU A 336 -8.39 30.20 0.97
CA GLU A 336 -9.58 30.63 1.71
C GLU A 336 -10.13 29.51 2.62
N ASP A 337 -10.13 28.26 2.14
CA ASP A 337 -10.48 27.10 2.97
C ASP A 337 -9.46 26.90 4.10
N VAL A 338 -8.15 26.93 3.81
CA VAL A 338 -7.06 26.78 4.80
C VAL A 338 -7.14 27.85 5.89
N ALA A 339 -7.36 29.11 5.51
CA ALA A 339 -7.50 30.21 6.47
C ALA A 339 -8.73 30.08 7.38
N ALA A 340 -9.71 29.26 6.97
CA ALA A 340 -10.93 28.98 7.73
C ALA A 340 -10.90 27.62 8.46
N ILE A 341 -9.77 26.91 8.44
CA ILE A 341 -9.57 25.68 9.23
C ILE A 341 -9.54 26.06 10.71
N THR A 342 -10.31 25.31 11.49
CA THR A 342 -10.36 25.37 12.94
C THR A 342 -9.80 24.07 13.51
N GLU A 343 -9.33 24.10 14.75
CA GLU A 343 -8.71 22.94 15.41
C GLU A 343 -9.64 21.71 15.44
N ASP A 344 -10.95 21.92 15.69
CA ASP A 344 -11.97 20.86 15.67
C ASP A 344 -12.13 20.19 14.30
N LYS A 345 -11.94 20.95 13.22
CA LYS A 345 -11.93 20.38 11.87
C LYS A 345 -10.64 19.64 11.59
N LEU A 346 -9.51 20.19 12.04
CA LEU A 346 -8.20 19.61 11.81
C LEU A 346 -8.06 18.23 12.47
N PHE A 347 -8.58 18.12 13.70
CA PHE A 347 -8.62 16.87 14.47
C PHE A 347 -9.95 16.14 14.33
N ASN A 348 -10.53 16.12 13.12
CA ASN A 348 -11.78 15.41 12.87
C ASN A 348 -11.62 13.90 13.20
N PRO A 349 -12.36 13.35 14.17
CA PRO A 349 -12.12 12.00 14.64
C PRO A 349 -12.29 10.95 13.55
N PHE A 350 -11.32 10.05 13.46
CA PHE A 350 -11.32 8.90 12.59
C PHE A 350 -11.75 7.65 13.36
N ILE A 351 -12.71 6.93 12.80
CA ILE A 351 -13.20 5.65 13.32
C ILE A 351 -12.88 4.59 12.28
N LEU A 352 -12.29 3.48 12.72
CA LEU A 352 -11.92 2.39 11.82
C LEU A 352 -13.17 1.82 11.13
N PRO A 353 -13.12 1.61 9.80
CA PRO A 353 -14.25 1.05 9.09
C PRO A 353 -14.46 -0.42 9.48
N PRO A 354 -15.72 -0.89 9.57
CA PRO A 354 -15.99 -2.30 9.75
C PRO A 354 -15.58 -3.11 8.51
N VAL A 355 -15.09 -4.31 8.72
CA VAL A 355 -14.68 -5.25 7.67
C VAL A 355 -15.31 -6.63 7.88
N HIS A 356 -15.41 -7.44 6.83
CA HIS A 356 -15.87 -8.82 6.95
C HIS A 356 -14.97 -9.64 7.87
N LYS A 357 -15.56 -10.53 8.69
CA LYS A 357 -14.84 -11.40 9.63
C LYS A 357 -13.70 -12.22 9.00
N GLU A 358 -13.85 -12.61 7.75
CA GLU A 358 -12.83 -13.37 7.01
C GLU A 358 -12.16 -12.54 5.90
N GLY A 359 -12.47 -11.24 5.88
CA GLY A 359 -12.19 -10.32 4.79
C GLY A 359 -10.85 -9.60 4.89
N LEU A 360 -10.62 -8.78 3.87
CA LEU A 360 -9.50 -7.88 3.71
C LEU A 360 -9.99 -6.69 2.90
N ALA A 361 -9.82 -5.48 3.42
CA ALA A 361 -10.03 -4.26 2.66
C ALA A 361 -8.68 -3.63 2.30
N LEU A 362 -8.58 -3.10 1.09
CA LEU A 362 -7.40 -2.42 0.57
C LEU A 362 -7.71 -0.98 0.23
N THR A 363 -6.68 -0.16 0.31
CA THR A 363 -6.66 1.17 -0.32
C THR A 363 -7.09 1.10 -1.79
N LYS A 364 -8.15 1.84 -2.15
CA LYS A 364 -8.48 2.14 -3.56
C LYS A 364 -8.02 3.54 -3.93
N ALA A 365 -7.58 3.74 -5.17
CA ALA A 365 -7.25 5.09 -5.65
C ALA A 365 -8.52 5.95 -5.69
N LYS A 366 -8.45 7.16 -5.12
CA LYS A 366 -9.59 8.08 -5.06
C LYS A 366 -10.09 8.48 -6.46
N ASN A 367 -9.17 8.70 -7.38
CA ASN A 367 -9.45 9.26 -8.70
C ASN A 367 -9.42 8.20 -9.83
N SER A 368 -9.13 6.94 -9.51
CA SER A 368 -9.11 5.84 -10.48
C SER A 368 -9.79 4.59 -9.93
N VAL A 369 -10.99 4.30 -10.45
CA VAL A 369 -11.80 3.16 -10.00
C VAL A 369 -11.19 1.85 -10.50
N GLY A 370 -11.04 0.88 -9.62
CA GLY A 370 -10.39 -0.40 -9.92
C GLY A 370 -8.87 -0.41 -9.73
N GLU A 371 -8.26 0.72 -9.37
CA GLU A 371 -6.86 0.77 -8.94
C GLU A 371 -6.76 0.61 -7.42
N PHE A 372 -5.89 -0.30 -6.98
CA PHE A 372 -5.67 -0.63 -5.57
C PHE A 372 -4.20 -0.55 -5.19
N ASN A 373 -3.95 -0.26 -3.92
CA ASN A 373 -2.63 -0.26 -3.33
C ASN A 373 -2.65 -0.92 -1.93
N ASN A 374 -1.48 -1.20 -1.36
CA ASN A 374 -1.31 -1.83 -0.06
C ASN A 374 -0.76 -0.85 1.01
N ASN A 375 -0.80 0.47 0.75
CA ASN A 375 -0.43 1.47 1.75
C ASN A 375 -1.37 1.49 2.95
N VAL A 376 -2.61 1.01 2.79
CA VAL A 376 -3.53 0.71 3.89
C VAL A 376 -4.16 -0.66 3.63
N LEU A 377 -4.15 -1.48 4.66
CA LEU A 377 -4.74 -2.82 4.66
C LEU A 377 -5.51 -3.01 5.95
N ILE A 378 -6.75 -3.50 5.85
CA ILE A 378 -7.65 -3.63 6.99
C ILE A 378 -8.17 -5.05 7.05
N ALA A 379 -7.88 -5.76 8.14
CA ALA A 379 -8.35 -7.12 8.33
C ALA A 379 -8.53 -7.48 9.80
N PRO A 380 -9.50 -8.33 10.15
CA PRO A 380 -9.59 -8.90 11.47
C PRO A 380 -8.50 -9.94 11.67
N LYS A 381 -8.14 -10.16 12.94
CA LYS A 381 -7.24 -11.25 13.35
C LYS A 381 -7.71 -12.59 12.79
N GLY A 382 -6.79 -13.32 12.18
CA GLY A 382 -7.05 -14.66 11.64
C GLY A 382 -7.82 -14.67 10.31
N SER A 383 -7.98 -13.52 9.64
CA SER A 383 -8.65 -13.41 8.35
C SER A 383 -8.21 -14.49 7.35
N LYS A 384 -9.19 -15.22 6.80
CA LYS A 384 -8.96 -16.21 5.74
C LYS A 384 -8.31 -15.58 4.50
N LEU A 385 -8.69 -14.37 4.10
CA LEU A 385 -8.10 -13.71 2.93
C LEU A 385 -6.62 -13.40 3.16
N ILE A 386 -6.24 -12.86 4.32
CA ILE A 386 -4.82 -12.65 4.66
C ILE A 386 -4.04 -13.97 4.63
N ARG A 387 -4.61 -15.05 5.17
CA ARG A 387 -3.96 -16.38 5.12
C ARG A 387 -3.72 -16.86 3.69
N ILE A 388 -4.65 -16.65 2.77
CA ILE A 388 -4.49 -17.03 1.36
C ILE A 388 -3.41 -16.17 0.69
N VAL A 389 -3.40 -14.86 0.96
CA VAL A 389 -2.36 -13.94 0.47
C VAL A 389 -0.96 -14.38 0.94
N LEU A 390 -0.80 -14.63 2.23
CA LEU A 390 0.46 -15.11 2.81
C LEU A 390 0.88 -16.48 2.25
N THR A 391 -0.08 -17.37 2.00
CA THR A 391 0.17 -18.67 1.35
C THR A 391 0.70 -18.48 -0.07
N MET A 392 0.08 -17.59 -0.84
CA MET A 392 0.52 -17.27 -2.21
C MET A 392 1.92 -16.64 -2.21
N MET A 393 2.18 -15.69 -1.31
CA MET A 393 3.50 -15.09 -1.13
C MET A 393 4.56 -16.16 -0.83
N SER A 394 4.27 -17.06 0.11
CA SER A 394 5.17 -18.15 0.47
C SER A 394 5.45 -19.09 -0.71
N SER A 395 4.43 -19.40 -1.52
CA SER A 395 4.58 -20.19 -2.73
C SER A 395 5.45 -19.50 -3.79
N ARG A 396 5.36 -18.17 -3.92
CA ARG A 396 6.20 -17.40 -4.86
C ARG A 396 7.66 -17.39 -4.43
N TYR A 397 7.94 -17.15 -3.14
CA TYR A 397 9.30 -17.26 -2.62
C TYR A 397 9.87 -18.68 -2.78
N ARG A 398 9.10 -19.70 -2.43
CA ARG A 398 9.53 -21.10 -2.61
C ARG A 398 9.79 -21.44 -4.07
N TYR A 399 8.94 -21.00 -4.99
CA TYR A 399 9.18 -21.18 -6.41
C TYR A 399 10.52 -20.58 -6.83
N MET A 400 10.81 -19.34 -6.41
CA MET A 400 12.08 -18.70 -6.71
C MET A 400 13.28 -19.45 -6.10
N GLU A 401 13.15 -19.92 -4.87
CA GLU A 401 14.18 -20.69 -4.17
C GLU A 401 14.46 -22.03 -4.88
N ASP A 402 13.40 -22.81 -5.17
CA ASP A 402 13.48 -24.12 -5.84
C ASP A 402 14.08 -24.03 -7.26
N ASN A 403 14.00 -22.86 -7.89
CA ASN A 403 14.51 -22.60 -9.24
C ASN A 403 15.81 -21.77 -9.25
N GLY A 404 16.46 -21.56 -8.10
CA GLY A 404 17.75 -20.85 -8.02
C GLY A 404 17.67 -19.33 -8.22
N ILE A 405 16.47 -18.75 -8.31
CA ILE A 405 16.25 -17.33 -8.59
C ILE A 405 16.71 -16.43 -7.44
N ILE A 406 16.64 -16.92 -6.20
CA ILE A 406 17.02 -16.16 -5.00
C ILE A 406 18.54 -15.93 -4.96
N PHE A 407 19.35 -16.97 -5.18
CA PHE A 407 20.79 -16.92 -4.89
C PHE A 407 21.66 -16.79 -6.14
N ASP A 408 21.21 -17.34 -7.28
CA ASP A 408 22.00 -17.36 -8.50
C ASP A 408 21.81 -16.11 -9.36
N ASP A 409 22.89 -15.71 -10.02
CA ASP A 409 22.80 -14.79 -11.15
C ASP A 409 22.34 -15.58 -12.39
N ILE A 410 21.03 -15.77 -12.53
CA ILE A 410 20.44 -16.59 -13.62
C ILE A 410 20.96 -16.13 -15.00
N PHE A 411 21.10 -14.82 -15.22
CA PHE A 411 21.48 -14.24 -16.52
C PHE A 411 22.97 -14.38 -16.86
N ASN A 412 23.85 -14.50 -15.86
CA ASN A 412 25.29 -14.74 -16.08
C ASN A 412 25.78 -16.10 -15.58
N SER A 413 24.88 -16.94 -15.08
CA SER A 413 25.16 -18.31 -14.66
C SER A 413 25.68 -19.12 -15.84
N ARG A 414 26.84 -19.76 -15.64
CA ARG A 414 27.39 -20.75 -16.59
C ARG A 414 26.62 -22.08 -16.54
N ASP A 415 25.66 -22.22 -15.64
CA ASP A 415 24.85 -23.41 -15.48
C ASP A 415 23.67 -23.35 -16.45
N CYS A 416 23.77 -24.09 -17.55
CA CYS A 416 22.74 -24.12 -18.59
C CYS A 416 21.42 -24.76 -18.11
N ASP A 417 21.43 -25.49 -16.98
CA ASP A 417 20.23 -26.11 -16.42
C ASP A 417 19.31 -25.10 -15.70
N VAL A 418 19.85 -24.08 -15.03
CA VAL A 418 19.03 -23.03 -14.38
C VAL A 418 18.34 -22.16 -15.44
N ASN A 419 19.08 -21.79 -16.49
CA ASN A 419 18.54 -21.04 -17.62
C ASN A 419 17.43 -21.83 -18.35
N ASN A 420 17.61 -23.13 -18.56
CA ASN A 420 16.55 -23.94 -19.19
C ASN A 420 15.32 -24.10 -18.29
N ARG A 421 15.48 -24.31 -16.97
CA ARG A 421 14.33 -24.45 -16.04
C ARG A 421 13.46 -23.20 -15.97
N VAL A 422 14.07 -22.02 -15.94
CA VAL A 422 13.33 -20.74 -15.93
C VAL A 422 12.70 -20.49 -17.30
N MET A 423 13.40 -20.75 -18.41
CA MET A 423 12.88 -20.53 -19.77
C MET A 423 11.82 -21.56 -20.20
N GLU A 424 11.77 -22.73 -19.57
CA GLU A 424 10.71 -23.75 -19.74
C GLU A 424 9.52 -23.55 -18.77
N SER A 425 9.61 -22.61 -17.84
CA SER A 425 8.52 -22.31 -16.90
C SER A 425 7.33 -21.66 -17.59
N GLU A 426 6.13 -21.84 -17.03
CA GLU A 426 4.93 -21.14 -17.52
C GLU A 426 5.16 -19.62 -17.52
N GLU A 427 4.61 -18.93 -18.53
CA GLU A 427 4.77 -17.47 -18.73
C GLU A 427 4.49 -16.65 -17.46
N TYR A 428 3.59 -17.13 -16.61
CA TYR A 428 3.31 -16.55 -15.30
C TYR A 428 4.56 -16.35 -14.43
N TRP A 429 5.42 -17.36 -14.33
CA TRP A 429 6.53 -17.38 -13.38
C TRP A 429 7.75 -16.57 -13.85
N LEU A 430 7.86 -16.30 -15.15
CA LEU A 430 8.95 -15.51 -15.73
C LEU A 430 9.06 -14.10 -15.12
N ARG A 431 7.94 -13.56 -14.61
CA ARG A 431 7.91 -12.23 -13.95
C ARG A 431 8.77 -12.13 -12.69
N PHE A 432 9.24 -13.25 -12.14
CA PHE A 432 10.11 -13.28 -10.95
C PHE A 432 11.60 -13.43 -11.30
N SER A 433 11.94 -13.64 -12.58
CA SER A 433 13.32 -13.89 -13.01
C SER A 433 14.28 -12.74 -12.72
N ASP A 434 13.77 -11.50 -12.66
CA ASP A 434 14.54 -10.29 -12.35
C ASP A 434 14.59 -9.95 -10.84
N TYR A 435 14.26 -10.89 -9.95
CA TYR A 435 14.20 -10.67 -8.50
C TYR A 435 15.45 -9.94 -7.93
N ARG A 436 16.65 -10.39 -8.33
CA ARG A 436 17.94 -9.80 -7.91
C ARG A 436 18.25 -8.46 -8.60
N TYR A 437 17.59 -8.20 -9.71
CA TYR A 437 17.80 -7.06 -10.60
C TYR A 437 16.71 -5.98 -10.49
N ASP A 438 15.72 -6.12 -9.60
CA ASP A 438 14.58 -5.20 -9.45
C ASP A 438 14.97 -3.72 -9.20
N HIS A 439 16.18 -3.46 -8.70
CA HIS A 439 16.73 -2.10 -8.53
C HIS A 439 17.56 -1.60 -9.74
N LEU A 440 17.92 -2.51 -10.66
CA LEU A 440 18.77 -2.29 -11.83
C LEU A 440 17.95 -2.19 -13.11
N ARG A 441 16.88 -2.97 -13.22
CA ARG A 441 16.01 -3.06 -14.39
C ARG A 441 14.66 -2.48 -14.02
N SER A 442 14.33 -1.33 -14.60
CA SER A 442 13.10 -0.59 -14.32
C SER A 442 11.83 -1.17 -14.95
N SER A 443 11.95 -2.25 -15.75
CA SER A 443 10.83 -2.85 -16.50
C SER A 443 10.02 -3.85 -15.69
N ASP A 444 10.66 -4.61 -14.79
CA ASP A 444 10.10 -5.82 -14.22
C ASP A 444 9.99 -5.66 -12.70
N ASN A 445 8.94 -4.96 -12.26
CA ASN A 445 8.67 -4.62 -10.85
C ASN A 445 8.32 -5.88 -10.02
N VAL A 446 9.31 -6.72 -9.74
CA VAL A 446 9.16 -8.00 -9.04
C VAL A 446 8.51 -7.79 -7.68
N THR A 447 8.91 -6.75 -6.95
CA THR A 447 8.37 -6.45 -5.60
C THR A 447 6.84 -6.31 -5.61
N LEU A 448 6.27 -5.66 -6.63
CA LEU A 448 4.80 -5.46 -6.72
C LEU A 448 4.06 -6.79 -6.78
N PHE A 449 4.58 -7.75 -7.55
CA PHE A 449 4.00 -9.09 -7.70
C PHE A 449 4.47 -10.05 -6.62
N LEU A 450 5.58 -9.83 -5.94
CA LEU A 450 6.08 -10.78 -4.96
C LEU A 450 5.42 -10.60 -3.60
N SER A 451 5.42 -9.37 -3.09
CA SER A 451 4.96 -9.01 -1.74
C SER A 451 4.03 -7.80 -1.71
N GLY A 452 4.09 -6.96 -2.75
CA GLY A 452 3.40 -5.68 -2.82
C GLY A 452 1.92 -5.75 -3.24
N PRO A 453 1.36 -4.64 -3.75
CA PRO A 453 -0.07 -4.53 -3.99
C PRO A 453 -0.61 -5.48 -5.07
N SER A 454 0.20 -5.79 -6.11
CA SER A 454 -0.23 -6.70 -7.17
C SER A 454 -0.39 -8.13 -6.69
N LEU A 455 0.40 -8.58 -5.70
CA LEU A 455 0.16 -9.87 -5.03
C LEU A 455 -1.25 -9.92 -4.45
N VAL A 456 -1.59 -8.93 -3.63
CA VAL A 456 -2.85 -8.94 -2.88
C VAL A 456 -4.03 -8.83 -3.84
N LEU A 457 -3.97 -7.91 -4.80
CA LEU A 457 -5.03 -7.72 -5.79
C LEU A 457 -5.21 -8.97 -6.67
N GLU A 458 -4.13 -9.58 -7.15
CA GLU A 458 -4.19 -10.81 -7.96
C GLU A 458 -4.87 -11.93 -7.18
N VAL A 459 -4.51 -12.14 -5.91
CA VAL A 459 -5.15 -13.17 -5.06
C VAL A 459 -6.64 -12.91 -4.91
N LEU A 460 -7.05 -11.66 -4.66
CA LEU A 460 -8.47 -11.33 -4.49
C LEU A 460 -9.27 -11.51 -5.79
N ILE A 461 -8.70 -11.10 -6.92
CA ILE A 461 -9.32 -11.29 -8.24
C ILE A 461 -9.44 -12.78 -8.56
N SER A 462 -8.37 -13.57 -8.39
CA SER A 462 -8.40 -15.02 -8.61
C SER A 462 -9.45 -15.71 -7.74
N LEU A 463 -9.55 -15.33 -6.45
CA LEU A 463 -10.58 -15.85 -5.57
C LEU A 463 -12.00 -15.47 -6.03
N ALA A 464 -12.19 -14.27 -6.59
CA ALA A 464 -13.49 -13.89 -7.12
C ALA A 464 -13.92 -14.79 -8.30
N TYR A 465 -13.00 -15.19 -9.17
CA TYR A 465 -13.29 -16.14 -10.25
C TYR A 465 -13.68 -17.52 -9.69
N GLU A 466 -12.94 -18.02 -8.71
CA GLU A 466 -13.22 -19.31 -8.06
C GLU A 466 -14.56 -19.30 -7.29
N VAL A 467 -14.91 -18.16 -6.69
CA VAL A 467 -16.06 -18.05 -5.80
C VAL A 467 -17.34 -17.67 -6.52
N PHE A 468 -17.33 -16.81 -7.55
CA PHE A 468 -18.55 -16.20 -8.09
C PHE A 468 -19.01 -16.74 -9.44
N ASP A 469 -18.38 -17.78 -10.00
CA ASP A 469 -18.69 -18.33 -11.32
C ASP A 469 -18.85 -17.20 -12.36
N ILE A 470 -17.77 -16.43 -12.52
CA ILE A 470 -17.69 -15.25 -13.40
C ILE A 470 -16.73 -15.50 -14.57
N GLU A 471 -16.61 -16.76 -15.01
CA GLU A 471 -15.82 -17.11 -16.18
C GLU A 471 -16.20 -16.22 -17.38
N GLY A 472 -15.19 -15.65 -18.03
CA GLY A 472 -15.33 -14.75 -19.17
C GLY A 472 -15.49 -13.28 -18.84
N CYS A 473 -15.70 -12.89 -17.58
CA CYS A 473 -15.63 -11.48 -17.18
C CYS A 473 -14.17 -10.99 -17.14
N SER A 474 -13.97 -9.70 -17.34
CA SER A 474 -12.64 -9.08 -17.25
C SER A 474 -12.18 -8.88 -15.78
N PRO A 475 -10.87 -8.95 -15.49
CA PRO A 475 -10.34 -8.61 -14.16
C PRO A 475 -10.71 -7.19 -13.72
N ASN A 476 -10.82 -6.26 -14.68
CA ASN A 476 -11.23 -4.88 -14.44
C ASN A 476 -12.64 -4.82 -13.85
N ALA A 477 -13.60 -5.62 -14.35
CA ALA A 477 -14.95 -5.66 -13.79
C ALA A 477 -14.96 -6.12 -12.33
N VAL A 478 -14.11 -7.08 -11.98
CA VAL A 478 -13.94 -7.56 -10.60
C VAL A 478 -13.37 -6.45 -9.71
N ALA A 479 -12.28 -5.81 -10.13
CA ALA A 479 -11.67 -4.70 -9.39
C ALA A 479 -12.64 -3.52 -9.22
N PHE A 480 -13.45 -3.25 -10.25
CA PHE A 480 -14.49 -2.23 -10.22
C PHE A 480 -15.57 -2.56 -9.19
N ALA A 481 -16.05 -3.81 -9.16
CA ALA A 481 -16.99 -4.28 -8.15
C ALA A 481 -16.43 -4.15 -6.74
N MET A 482 -15.18 -4.60 -6.53
CA MET A 482 -14.47 -4.51 -5.24
C MET A 482 -14.37 -3.07 -4.72
N SER A 483 -14.34 -2.07 -5.61
CA SER A 483 -14.27 -0.64 -5.26
C SER A 483 -15.57 -0.11 -4.62
N HIS A 484 -16.66 -0.88 -4.68
CA HIS A 484 -17.96 -0.50 -4.14
C HIS A 484 -17.97 -0.53 -2.59
N PRO A 485 -18.32 0.58 -1.91
CA PRO A 485 -18.29 0.66 -0.43
C PRO A 485 -19.16 -0.41 0.26
N GLY A 486 -20.30 -0.77 -0.36
CA GLY A 486 -21.19 -1.80 0.16
C GLY A 486 -20.61 -3.23 0.21
N LEU A 487 -19.53 -3.52 -0.54
CA LEU A 487 -18.83 -4.82 -0.45
C LEU A 487 -17.76 -4.84 0.64
N LYS A 488 -17.42 -3.70 1.24
CA LYS A 488 -16.45 -3.59 2.35
C LYS A 488 -15.07 -4.21 2.04
N MET A 489 -14.65 -4.15 0.76
CA MET A 489 -13.34 -4.61 0.27
C MET A 489 -12.37 -3.46 -0.07
N ALA A 490 -12.85 -2.22 -0.02
CA ALA A 490 -12.07 -1.04 -0.38
C ALA A 490 -12.08 0.03 0.72
N PHE A 491 -10.99 0.77 0.82
CA PHE A 491 -10.77 1.87 1.76
C PHE A 491 -10.37 3.16 1.01
N GLU A 492 -11.06 4.26 1.31
CA GLU A 492 -10.86 5.57 0.66
C GLU A 492 -10.78 6.77 1.61
N HIS A 493 -10.83 6.54 2.92
CA HIS A 493 -10.78 7.60 3.94
C HIS A 493 -9.34 7.97 4.33
N GLN A 494 -8.49 8.17 3.32
CA GLN A 494 -7.08 8.52 3.46
C GLN A 494 -6.63 9.50 2.37
N THR A 495 -5.49 10.13 2.60
CA THR A 495 -4.75 10.91 1.61
C THR A 495 -3.51 10.12 1.21
N GLN A 496 -3.56 9.49 0.02
CA GLN A 496 -2.44 8.70 -0.54
C GLN A 496 -1.35 9.57 -1.12
N PHE A 497 -1.75 10.57 -1.92
CA PHE A 497 -0.82 11.45 -2.60
C PHE A 497 -0.39 12.55 -1.65
N THR A 498 0.78 12.35 -1.03
CA THR A 498 1.40 13.30 -0.11
C THR A 498 2.81 13.68 -0.58
N ALA A 499 3.42 14.69 0.04
CA ALA A 499 4.80 15.06 -0.25
C ALA A 499 5.79 13.91 0.03
N GLU A 500 5.60 13.17 1.13
CA GLU A 500 6.43 11.98 1.44
C GLU A 500 6.23 10.86 0.43
N HIS A 501 5.00 10.61 -0.03
CA HIS A 501 4.72 9.62 -1.07
C HIS A 501 5.42 9.98 -2.40
N MET A 502 5.44 11.25 -2.77
CA MET A 502 6.20 11.70 -3.96
C MET A 502 7.72 11.56 -3.80
N ARG A 503 8.25 11.59 -2.57
CA ARG A 503 9.67 11.37 -2.28
C ARG A 503 10.04 9.89 -2.31
N SER A 504 9.13 9.02 -1.87
CA SER A 504 9.34 7.56 -1.74
C SER A 504 9.11 6.79 -3.05
N THR A 505 8.36 7.34 -4.00
CA THR A 505 7.99 6.66 -5.24
C THR A 505 8.97 6.90 -6.39
N TRP A 506 8.86 6.05 -7.42
CA TRP A 506 9.46 6.26 -8.75
C TRP A 506 9.04 7.59 -9.42
N LEU A 507 8.05 8.30 -8.85
CA LEU A 507 7.64 9.65 -9.23
C LEU A 507 8.54 10.75 -8.62
N ARG A 508 9.67 10.41 -7.99
CA ARG A 508 10.63 11.37 -7.43
C ARG A 508 11.02 12.41 -8.49
N ASN A 509 10.40 13.58 -8.40
CA ASN A 509 10.71 14.71 -9.26
C ASN A 509 11.85 15.50 -8.63
N GLN A 510 13.06 15.36 -9.18
CA GLN A 510 14.27 16.05 -8.71
C GLN A 510 14.13 17.58 -8.72
N ASN A 511 13.18 18.14 -9.48
CA ASN A 511 12.93 19.58 -9.51
C ASN A 511 12.12 20.09 -8.31
N LEU A 512 11.39 19.22 -7.61
CA LEU A 512 10.55 19.61 -6.45
C LEU A 512 11.27 19.43 -5.11
N PHE A 513 12.14 18.43 -5.03
CA PHE A 513 12.84 18.06 -3.81
C PHE A 513 14.35 18.24 -4.03
N SER A 514 14.90 19.35 -3.56
CA SER A 514 16.36 19.45 -3.36
C SER A 514 16.74 18.62 -2.13
N ASP A 515 17.83 17.86 -2.23
CA ASP A 515 18.36 17.04 -1.13
C ASP A 515 18.65 17.83 0.16
#